data_AF-A0A960FZ23-F1
#
_entry.id   AF-A0A960FZ23-F1
#
_cell.length_a   1.000
_cell.length_b   1.000
_cell.length_c   1.000
_cell.angle_alpha   90.00
_cell.angle_beta   90.00
_cell.angle_gamma   90.00
#
_symmetry.space_group_name_H-M   'P 1'
#
loop_
_entity.id
_entity.type
_entity.pdbx_description
1 polymer ?
#
loop_
_entity_poly.entity_id
_entity_poly.type
_entity_poly.pdbx_seq_one_letter_code
_entity_poly.pdbx_strand_id
1 'polypeptide(L)'
;QRADGEEDEGYASWRRLQADYADDLRDFVAALRLDLEGLQAASSWTELVGRFDGMWRRLFPEPSKNPEQARVYDSILSFVHGLQGLDEVTGEPSLSILRETLELDLRNSTSRVGKIGTGVMVGPIRDAVGIQFDLLCVVGMAEGTLPPATTDDPLLPESVRARTDGVLPTWRDRQALQHRDLLAALAGAQSSVLSFPRGDLRSGAERVPSRWLLPTLQAFMGEKVRATTWQEYQHSAVEVRGSYAAGVESEDPASLAGLRQRQALADPTQIDSNAGLMIHDRAEAVFSRFTGLVGDQVPLPEIGPSPTRLQKWFECPHHYFQRYILGLREEDDPDETVEMSPLDEGTLLHRILERLVSEWQEPGFGHPWPDQLVGRLQEITDEEFLAAETSMLIG
;
A
#
# COMPACT_ATOMS: atom_id res chain seq x y z
N GLN A 1 18.31 47.69 1.34
CA GLN A 1 19.41 47.69 0.36
C GLN A 1 20.50 46.63 0.60
N ARG A 2 20.73 46.10 1.81
CA ARG A 2 21.58 44.89 2.00
C ARG A 2 20.82 43.56 2.18
N ALA A 3 19.49 43.60 2.35
CA ALA A 3 18.65 42.41 2.50
C ALA A 3 18.12 41.88 1.14
N ASP A 4 17.86 42.76 0.17
CA ASP A 4 17.34 42.36 -1.16
C ASP A 4 18.35 41.57 -2.01
N GLY A 5 19.66 41.71 -1.74
CA GLY A 5 20.71 41.05 -2.54
C GLY A 5 20.98 39.59 -2.14
N GLU A 6 20.74 39.21 -0.88
CA GLU A 6 20.95 37.83 -0.40
C GLU A 6 19.75 36.93 -0.74
N GLU A 7 18.52 37.47 -0.76
CA GLU A 7 17.32 36.75 -1.21
C GLU A 7 17.36 36.44 -2.72
N ASP A 8 17.86 37.38 -3.55
CA ASP A 8 18.01 37.21 -5.00
C ASP A 8 19.09 36.18 -5.39
N GLU A 9 20.21 36.12 -4.67
CA GLU A 9 21.27 35.13 -4.92
C GLU A 9 20.83 33.70 -4.56
N GLY A 10 20.11 33.53 -3.45
CA GLY A 10 19.51 32.25 -3.06
C GLY A 10 18.47 31.76 -4.06
N TYR A 11 17.62 32.68 -4.55
CA TYR A 11 16.60 32.37 -5.56
C TYR A 11 17.20 32.00 -6.92
N ALA A 12 18.25 32.70 -7.37
CA ALA A 12 18.97 32.37 -8.60
C ALA A 12 19.71 31.02 -8.51
N SER A 13 20.33 30.72 -7.36
CA SER A 13 20.96 29.41 -7.12
C SER A 13 19.94 28.28 -7.11
N TRP A 14 18.78 28.49 -6.51
CA TRP A 14 17.68 27.52 -6.50
C TRP A 14 17.17 27.25 -7.93
N ARG A 15 16.97 28.29 -8.76
CA ARG A 15 16.55 28.12 -10.16
C ARG A 15 17.57 27.36 -11.01
N ARG A 16 18.89 27.56 -10.78
CA ARG A 16 19.94 26.79 -11.47
C ARG A 16 19.89 25.31 -11.06
N LEU A 17 19.77 25.04 -9.77
CA LEU A 17 19.65 23.66 -9.26
C LEU A 17 18.39 22.96 -9.79
N GLN A 18 17.27 23.68 -9.93
CA GLN A 18 16.05 23.17 -10.55
C GLN A 18 16.23 22.90 -12.05
N ALA A 19 16.96 23.77 -12.76
CA ALA A 19 17.26 23.56 -14.17
C ALA A 19 18.18 22.35 -14.39
N ASP A 20 19.25 22.23 -13.59
CA ASP A 20 20.17 21.08 -13.64
C ASP A 20 19.43 19.77 -13.32
N TYR A 21 18.57 19.77 -12.30
CA TYR A 21 17.73 18.61 -11.97
C TYR A 21 16.76 18.25 -13.10
N ALA A 22 16.15 19.25 -13.75
CA ALA A 22 15.26 19.02 -14.89
C ALA A 22 16.00 18.44 -16.10
N ASP A 23 17.23 18.90 -16.37
CA ASP A 23 18.08 18.35 -17.41
C ASP A 23 18.49 16.90 -17.11
N ASP A 24 18.92 16.62 -15.88
CA ASP A 24 19.25 15.25 -15.42
C ASP A 24 18.04 14.31 -15.53
N LEU A 25 16.85 14.79 -15.12
CA LEU A 25 15.62 14.01 -15.20
C LEU A 25 15.23 13.73 -16.65
N ARG A 26 15.32 14.74 -17.54
CA ARG A 26 15.06 14.57 -18.97
C ARG A 26 15.97 13.49 -19.56
N ASP A 27 17.27 13.58 -19.28
CA ASP A 27 18.26 12.66 -19.84
C ASP A 27 18.08 11.24 -19.28
N PHE A 28 17.72 11.11 -18.00
CA PHE A 28 17.34 9.85 -17.38
C PHE A 28 16.10 9.22 -18.04
N VAL A 29 15.03 9.99 -18.23
CA VAL A 29 13.79 9.53 -18.87
C VAL A 29 14.02 9.14 -20.33
N ALA A 30 14.84 9.90 -21.06
CA ALA A 30 15.21 9.58 -22.44
C ALA A 30 15.96 8.24 -22.52
N ALA A 31 16.92 8.00 -21.62
CA ALA A 31 17.65 6.73 -21.55
C ALA A 31 16.73 5.56 -21.16
N LEU A 32 15.83 5.76 -20.18
CA LEU A 32 14.86 4.74 -19.78
C LEU A 32 13.92 4.37 -20.93
N ARG A 33 13.45 5.36 -21.68
CA ARG A 33 12.60 5.13 -22.86
C ARG A 33 13.31 4.27 -23.90
N LEU A 34 14.57 4.57 -24.21
CA LEU A 34 15.36 3.78 -25.16
C LEU A 34 15.58 2.34 -24.69
N ASP A 35 15.82 2.13 -23.40
CA ASP A 35 15.97 0.78 -22.83
C ASP A 35 14.65 -0.02 -22.96
N LEU A 36 13.51 0.60 -22.64
CA LEU A 36 12.18 -0.02 -22.75
C LEU A 36 11.80 -0.32 -24.21
N GLU A 37 12.00 0.62 -25.13
CA GLU A 37 11.80 0.42 -26.57
C GLU A 37 12.71 -0.72 -27.08
N GLY A 38 13.96 -0.76 -26.60
CA GLY A 38 14.90 -1.84 -26.91
C GLY A 38 14.40 -3.21 -26.45
N LEU A 39 13.86 -3.31 -25.24
CA LEU A 39 13.28 -4.55 -24.73
C LEU A 39 12.04 -4.98 -25.51
N GLN A 40 11.19 -4.04 -25.93
CA GLN A 40 10.01 -4.32 -26.75
C GLN A 40 10.37 -4.79 -28.16
N ALA A 41 11.43 -4.25 -28.74
CA ALA A 41 11.89 -4.56 -30.08
C ALA A 41 12.77 -5.82 -30.15
N ALA A 42 13.00 -6.50 -29.03
CA ALA A 42 13.82 -7.70 -29.00
C ALA A 42 13.21 -8.81 -29.88
N SER A 43 14.05 -9.45 -30.69
CA SER A 43 13.63 -10.50 -31.63
C SER A 43 13.70 -11.91 -31.03
N SER A 44 14.36 -12.06 -29.88
CA SER A 44 14.52 -13.31 -29.14
C SER A 44 14.59 -13.05 -27.62
N TRP A 45 14.31 -14.08 -26.82
CA TRP A 45 14.52 -14.05 -25.37
C TRP A 45 15.98 -13.82 -25.01
N THR A 46 16.92 -14.38 -25.77
CA THR A 46 18.36 -14.09 -25.59
C THR A 46 18.67 -12.60 -25.76
N GLU A 47 18.12 -11.96 -26.79
CA GLU A 47 18.30 -10.52 -27.01
C GLU A 47 17.63 -9.69 -25.90
N LEU A 48 16.39 -10.04 -25.53
CA LEU A 48 15.64 -9.38 -24.47
C LEU A 48 16.42 -9.42 -23.15
N VAL A 49 16.95 -10.58 -22.77
CA VAL A 49 17.73 -10.76 -21.54
C VAL A 49 19.02 -9.93 -21.58
N GLY A 50 19.73 -9.90 -22.72
CA GLY A 50 20.92 -9.08 -22.86
C GLY A 50 20.64 -7.58 -22.70
N ARG A 51 19.52 -7.10 -23.24
CA ARG A 51 19.05 -5.72 -23.07
C ARG A 51 18.61 -5.44 -21.63
N PHE A 52 17.94 -6.40 -20.99
CA PHE A 52 17.54 -6.32 -19.59
C PHE A 52 18.76 -6.17 -18.69
N ASP A 53 19.81 -6.97 -18.91
CA ASP A 53 21.07 -6.89 -18.15
C ASP A 53 21.72 -5.51 -18.24
N GLY A 54 21.74 -4.92 -19.44
CA GLY A 54 22.27 -3.58 -19.68
C GLY A 54 21.50 -2.51 -18.90
N MET A 55 20.16 -2.52 -19.03
CA MET A 55 19.26 -1.63 -18.30
C MET A 55 19.39 -1.83 -16.78
N TRP A 56 19.39 -3.08 -16.32
CA TRP A 56 19.42 -3.44 -14.90
C TRP A 56 20.71 -2.96 -14.23
N ARG A 57 21.88 -3.16 -14.85
CA ARG A 57 23.17 -2.68 -14.33
C ARG A 57 23.27 -1.16 -14.28
N ARG A 58 22.62 -0.47 -15.22
CA ARG A 58 22.57 0.99 -15.28
C ARG A 58 21.69 1.58 -14.18
N LEU A 59 20.53 0.98 -13.94
CA LEU A 59 19.57 1.42 -12.92
C LEU A 59 19.97 0.99 -11.50
N PHE A 60 20.59 -0.18 -11.38
CA PHE A 60 20.99 -0.80 -10.11
C PHE A 60 22.49 -1.15 -10.11
N PRO A 61 23.38 -0.14 -10.07
CA PRO A 61 24.83 -0.36 -10.09
C PRO A 61 25.32 -1.01 -8.79
N GLU A 62 25.98 -2.16 -8.93
CA GLU A 62 26.58 -3.04 -7.91
C GLU A 62 25.64 -3.61 -6.81
N PRO A 63 25.77 -4.90 -6.47
CA PRO A 63 25.13 -5.44 -5.28
C PRO A 63 25.71 -4.71 -4.06
N SER A 64 24.84 -4.24 -3.16
CA SER A 64 25.31 -3.57 -1.96
C SER A 64 26.25 -4.48 -1.14
N LYS A 65 27.02 -3.89 -0.22
CA LYS A 65 27.83 -4.65 0.75
C LYS A 65 27.00 -5.63 1.60
N ASN A 66 25.68 -5.55 1.56
CA ASN A 66 24.79 -6.47 2.27
C ASN A 66 24.66 -7.80 1.48
N PRO A 67 25.12 -8.93 2.04
CA PRO A 67 25.01 -10.24 1.40
C PRO A 67 23.58 -10.66 1.03
N GLU A 68 22.57 -10.16 1.74
CA GLU A 68 21.16 -10.48 1.44
C GLU A 68 20.70 -9.77 0.17
N GLN A 69 21.06 -8.50 0.00
CA GLN A 69 20.73 -7.75 -1.21
C GLN A 69 21.48 -8.31 -2.42
N ALA A 70 22.74 -8.72 -2.25
CA ALA A 70 23.50 -9.42 -3.29
C ALA A 70 22.79 -10.72 -3.74
N ARG A 71 22.32 -11.54 -2.80
CA ARG A 71 21.57 -12.76 -3.14
C ARG A 71 20.28 -12.48 -3.91
N VAL A 72 19.52 -11.46 -3.51
CA VAL A 72 18.28 -11.09 -4.21
C VAL A 72 18.60 -10.60 -5.63
N TYR A 73 19.61 -9.75 -5.77
CA TYR A 73 20.10 -9.27 -7.05
C TYR A 73 20.50 -10.43 -7.97
N ASP A 74 21.31 -11.38 -7.47
CA ASP A 74 21.76 -12.55 -8.23
C ASP A 74 20.61 -13.51 -8.56
N SER A 75 19.63 -13.65 -7.66
CA SER A 75 18.45 -14.50 -7.88
C SER A 75 17.59 -13.98 -9.02
N ILE A 76 17.32 -12.67 -9.07
CA ILE A 76 16.55 -12.03 -10.15
C ILE A 76 17.26 -12.22 -11.48
N LEU A 77 18.56 -11.94 -11.54
CA LEU A 77 19.33 -12.14 -12.77
C LEU A 77 19.37 -13.60 -13.20
N SER A 78 19.57 -14.53 -12.26
CA SER A 78 19.57 -15.97 -12.57
C SER A 78 18.23 -16.44 -13.14
N PHE A 79 17.11 -15.94 -12.60
CA PHE A 79 15.79 -16.22 -13.13
C PHE A 79 15.61 -15.69 -14.55
N VAL A 80 15.93 -14.40 -14.77
CA VAL A 80 15.81 -13.75 -16.09
C VAL A 80 16.72 -14.42 -17.12
N HIS A 81 17.95 -14.81 -16.74
CA HIS A 81 18.87 -15.57 -17.58
C HIS A 81 18.29 -16.94 -17.97
N GLY A 82 17.52 -17.58 -17.09
CA GLY A 82 16.82 -18.83 -17.40
C GLY A 82 15.81 -18.70 -18.53
N LEU A 83 15.25 -17.50 -18.77
CA LEU A 83 14.28 -17.26 -19.85
C LEU A 83 14.91 -17.35 -21.25
N GLN A 84 16.23 -17.28 -21.38
CA GLN A 84 16.91 -17.46 -22.67
C GLN A 84 16.57 -18.82 -23.31
N GLY A 85 16.32 -19.85 -22.49
CA GLY A 85 15.92 -21.19 -22.99
C GLY A 85 14.55 -21.22 -23.67
N LEU A 86 13.73 -20.17 -23.53
CA LEU A 86 12.43 -20.08 -24.20
C LEU A 86 12.55 -19.83 -25.70
N ASP A 87 13.73 -19.42 -26.21
CA ASP A 87 13.98 -19.29 -27.65
C ASP A 87 13.72 -20.59 -28.42
N GLU A 88 13.91 -21.75 -27.77
CA GLU A 88 13.70 -23.06 -28.39
C GLU A 88 12.22 -23.50 -28.39
N VAL A 89 11.37 -22.87 -27.57
CA VAL A 89 9.99 -23.32 -27.27
C VAL A 89 8.94 -22.33 -27.75
N THR A 90 9.19 -21.02 -27.60
CA THR A 90 8.27 -19.92 -27.90
C THR A 90 9.00 -18.81 -28.65
N GLY A 91 8.60 -18.55 -29.90
CA GLY A 91 9.41 -17.83 -30.88
C GLY A 91 9.37 -16.30 -30.87
N GLU A 92 8.62 -15.64 -29.99
CA GLU A 92 8.66 -14.18 -29.87
C GLU A 92 8.65 -13.78 -28.39
N PRO A 93 9.63 -12.97 -27.94
CA PRO A 93 9.68 -12.49 -26.56
C PRO A 93 8.58 -11.44 -26.32
N SER A 94 8.08 -11.37 -25.10
CA SER A 94 7.14 -10.32 -24.69
C SER A 94 7.51 -9.76 -23.32
N LEU A 95 7.48 -8.44 -23.21
CA LEU A 95 7.63 -7.75 -21.93
C LEU A 95 6.52 -8.11 -20.93
N SER A 96 5.30 -8.38 -21.40
CA SER A 96 4.22 -8.79 -20.51
C SER A 96 4.51 -10.16 -19.88
N ILE A 97 5.01 -11.10 -20.69
CA ILE A 97 5.39 -12.44 -20.24
C ILE A 97 6.59 -12.35 -19.29
N LEU A 98 7.62 -11.54 -19.61
CA LEU A 98 8.73 -11.28 -18.68
C LEU A 98 8.22 -10.77 -17.33
N ARG A 99 7.36 -9.74 -17.33
CA ARG A 99 6.81 -9.16 -16.10
C ARG A 99 6.02 -10.20 -15.31
N GLU A 100 5.10 -10.91 -15.94
CA GLU A 100 4.24 -11.89 -15.27
C GLU A 100 5.04 -13.07 -14.71
N THR A 101 6.00 -13.58 -15.47
CA THR A 101 6.87 -14.69 -15.02
C THR A 101 7.77 -14.26 -13.87
N LEU A 102 8.38 -13.07 -13.95
CA LEU A 102 9.20 -12.51 -12.88
C LEU A 102 8.37 -12.22 -11.63
N GLU A 103 7.15 -11.68 -11.78
CA GLU A 103 6.25 -11.44 -10.66
C GLU A 103 5.84 -12.75 -9.98
N LEU A 104 5.56 -13.81 -10.76
CA LEU A 104 5.28 -15.14 -10.23
C LEU A 104 6.48 -15.73 -9.48
N ASP A 105 7.70 -15.58 -10.02
CA ASP A 105 8.91 -16.04 -9.35
C ASP A 105 9.14 -15.29 -8.03
N LEU A 106 9.08 -13.96 -8.06
CA LEU A 106 9.27 -13.11 -6.89
C LEU A 106 8.25 -13.41 -5.78
N ARG A 107 6.97 -13.61 -6.14
CA ARG A 107 5.91 -13.98 -5.18
C ARG A 107 6.17 -15.34 -4.51
N ASN A 108 6.80 -16.27 -5.23
CA ASN A 108 7.11 -17.60 -4.73
C ASN A 108 8.50 -17.71 -4.10
N SER A 109 9.37 -16.72 -4.33
CA SER A 109 10.71 -16.66 -3.78
C SER A 109 10.64 -16.47 -2.26
N THR A 110 10.72 -17.58 -1.52
CA THR A 110 10.85 -17.56 -0.07
C THR A 110 12.33 -17.63 0.27
N SER A 111 12.93 -16.48 0.59
CA SER A 111 14.32 -16.46 1.02
C SER A 111 14.41 -17.02 2.45
N ARG A 112 15.16 -18.11 2.62
CA ARG A 112 15.49 -18.62 3.95
C ARG A 112 16.54 -17.72 4.57
N VAL A 113 16.14 -16.92 5.54
CA VAL A 113 17.05 -16.08 6.33
C VAL A 113 17.54 -16.87 7.54
N GLY A 114 18.83 -16.71 7.87
CA GLY A 114 19.45 -17.35 9.04
C GLY A 114 20.05 -18.74 8.79
N LYS A 115 20.65 -19.30 9.85
CA LYS A 115 21.27 -20.63 9.87
C LYS A 115 20.39 -21.60 10.64
N ILE A 116 20.22 -22.81 10.11
CA ILE A 116 19.50 -23.88 10.83
C ILE A 116 20.22 -24.15 12.16
N GLY A 117 19.44 -24.31 13.23
CA GLY A 117 19.95 -24.53 14.58
C GLY A 117 20.43 -23.25 15.28
N THR A 118 20.21 -22.07 14.71
CA THR A 118 20.50 -20.78 15.36
C THR A 118 19.24 -19.92 15.40
N GLY A 119 18.84 -19.50 16.60
CA GLY A 119 17.71 -18.59 16.80
C GLY A 119 16.34 -19.24 16.62
N VAL A 120 15.36 -18.43 16.19
CA VAL A 120 13.96 -18.85 16.03
C VAL A 120 13.74 -19.33 14.60
N MET A 121 13.17 -20.53 14.45
CA MET A 121 12.74 -21.05 13.16
C MET A 121 11.27 -20.68 12.93
N VAL A 122 10.99 -19.98 11.83
CA VAL A 122 9.63 -19.64 11.40
C VAL A 122 9.39 -20.26 10.03
N GLY A 123 8.35 -21.07 9.90
CA GLY A 123 8.06 -21.78 8.67
C GLY A 123 6.80 -22.64 8.75
N PRO A 124 6.44 -23.33 7.66
CA PRO A 124 5.33 -24.27 7.64
C PRO A 124 5.57 -25.46 8.60
N ILE A 125 4.50 -26.05 9.12
CA ILE A 125 4.54 -27.17 10.08
C ILE A 125 5.39 -28.34 9.56
N ARG A 126 5.39 -28.59 8.24
CA ARG A 126 6.16 -29.67 7.61
C ARG A 126 7.68 -29.54 7.86
N ASP A 127 8.17 -28.31 8.00
CA ASP A 127 9.60 -28.05 8.21
C ASP A 127 10.04 -28.39 9.63
N ALA A 128 9.10 -28.51 10.57
CA ALA A 128 9.37 -28.92 11.95
C ALA A 128 9.42 -30.46 12.11
N VAL A 129 8.99 -31.23 11.11
CA VAL A 129 8.93 -32.70 11.20
C VAL A 129 10.34 -33.27 11.29
N GLY A 130 10.60 -34.04 12.36
CA GLY A 130 11.89 -34.68 12.60
C GLY A 130 12.95 -33.77 13.24
N ILE A 131 12.61 -32.52 13.56
CA ILE A 131 13.46 -31.61 14.31
C ILE A 131 13.02 -31.62 15.78
N GLN A 132 13.99 -31.53 16.70
CA GLN A 132 13.73 -31.39 18.13
C GLN A 132 13.72 -29.91 18.52
N PHE A 133 12.66 -29.49 19.21
CA PHE A 133 12.53 -28.12 19.73
C PHE A 133 12.36 -28.14 21.25
N ASP A 134 13.00 -27.21 21.94
CA ASP A 134 12.66 -26.95 23.35
C ASP A 134 11.24 -26.35 23.46
N LEU A 135 10.88 -25.47 22.51
CA LEU A 135 9.57 -24.85 22.41
C LEU A 135 9.08 -24.81 20.95
N LEU A 136 7.90 -25.35 20.69
CA LEU A 136 7.19 -25.24 19.42
C LEU A 136 5.96 -24.36 19.57
N CYS A 137 5.88 -23.27 18.80
CA CYS A 137 4.71 -22.41 18.74
C CYS A 137 3.93 -22.67 17.44
N VAL A 138 2.72 -23.23 17.54
CA VAL A 138 1.82 -23.38 16.39
C VAL A 138 0.79 -22.26 16.45
N VAL A 139 0.88 -21.33 15.50
CA VAL A 139 0.02 -20.15 15.43
C VAL A 139 -1.07 -20.32 14.38
N GLY A 140 -2.21 -19.64 14.59
CA GLY A 140 -3.28 -19.62 13.58
C GLY A 140 -4.11 -20.90 13.52
N MET A 141 -4.20 -21.67 14.60
CA MET A 141 -4.97 -22.92 14.68
C MET A 141 -6.50 -22.69 14.72
N ALA A 142 -7.05 -21.98 13.74
CA ALA A 142 -8.49 -21.73 13.59
C ALA A 142 -9.08 -22.55 12.43
N GLU A 143 -10.39 -22.82 12.50
CA GLU A 143 -11.11 -23.43 11.37
C GLU A 143 -10.99 -22.59 10.09
N GLY A 144 -10.76 -23.27 8.96
CA GLY A 144 -10.52 -22.65 7.65
C GLY A 144 -9.08 -22.15 7.45
N THR A 145 -8.27 -22.04 8.50
CA THR A 145 -6.82 -21.74 8.42
C THR A 145 -6.00 -23.00 8.58
N LEU A 146 -6.29 -23.80 9.61
CA LEU A 146 -5.65 -25.07 9.89
C LEU A 146 -6.71 -26.07 10.38
N PRO A 147 -7.15 -27.04 9.57
CA PRO A 147 -6.83 -27.22 8.15
C PRO A 147 -7.33 -26.06 7.28
N PRO A 148 -6.63 -25.72 6.19
CA PRO A 148 -7.11 -24.74 5.22
C PRO A 148 -8.36 -25.27 4.50
N ALA A 149 -9.23 -24.35 4.05
CA ALA A 149 -10.33 -24.71 3.16
C ALA A 149 -9.77 -25.32 1.86
N THR A 150 -10.34 -26.45 1.43
CA THR A 150 -9.92 -27.15 0.21
C THR A 150 -10.65 -26.57 -1.00
N THR A 151 -9.88 -26.07 -1.96
CA THR A 151 -10.38 -25.71 -3.30
C THR A 151 -10.10 -26.86 -4.26
N ASP A 152 -11.07 -27.21 -5.10
CA ASP A 152 -10.87 -28.23 -6.12
C ASP A 152 -9.95 -27.71 -7.23
N ASP A 153 -9.05 -28.56 -7.70
CA ASP A 153 -8.08 -28.21 -8.73
C ASP A 153 -8.77 -28.24 -10.10
N PRO A 154 -8.72 -27.15 -10.89
CA PRO A 154 -9.47 -27.07 -12.14
C PRO A 154 -8.95 -28.03 -13.22
N LEU A 155 -7.66 -28.39 -13.18
CA LEU A 155 -7.03 -29.30 -14.15
C LEU A 155 -7.10 -30.75 -13.70
N LEU A 156 -6.95 -30.99 -12.40
CA LEU A 156 -7.05 -32.31 -11.78
C LEU A 156 -8.11 -32.33 -10.68
N PRO A 157 -9.41 -32.28 -11.02
CA PRO A 157 -10.49 -32.29 -10.05
C PRO A 157 -10.45 -33.53 -9.15
N GLU A 158 -11.05 -33.44 -7.98
CA GLU A 158 -11.07 -34.53 -7.01
C GLU A 158 -11.73 -35.80 -7.59
N SER A 159 -12.72 -35.64 -8.46
CA SER A 159 -13.36 -36.75 -9.17
C SER A 159 -12.40 -37.51 -10.08
N VAL A 160 -11.39 -36.84 -10.65
CA VAL A 160 -10.31 -37.46 -11.44
C VAL A 160 -9.30 -38.12 -10.50
N ARG A 161 -8.88 -37.43 -9.44
CA ARG A 161 -7.93 -37.95 -8.44
C ARG A 161 -8.42 -39.25 -7.81
N ALA A 162 -9.69 -39.31 -7.43
CA ALA A 162 -10.33 -40.50 -6.85
C ALA A 162 -10.32 -41.73 -7.78
N ARG A 163 -10.19 -41.54 -9.10
CA ARG A 163 -10.13 -42.62 -10.10
C ARG A 163 -8.71 -43.11 -10.38
N THR A 164 -7.69 -42.50 -9.76
CA THR A 164 -6.28 -42.86 -9.99
C THR A 164 -5.77 -44.00 -9.11
N ASP A 165 -6.66 -44.69 -8.38
CA ASP A 165 -6.33 -45.81 -7.49
C ASP A 165 -5.17 -45.49 -6.52
N GLY A 166 -5.18 -44.26 -5.98
CA GLY A 166 -4.19 -43.78 -5.00
C GLY A 166 -2.89 -43.22 -5.59
N VAL A 167 -2.72 -43.16 -6.92
CA VAL A 167 -1.54 -42.54 -7.54
C VAL A 167 -1.50 -41.02 -7.27
N LEU A 168 -2.63 -40.33 -7.40
CA LEU A 168 -2.74 -38.93 -7.03
C LEU A 168 -3.40 -38.78 -5.65
N PRO A 169 -2.81 -37.99 -4.73
CA PRO A 169 -3.37 -37.82 -3.40
C PRO A 169 -4.68 -37.03 -3.48
N THR A 170 -5.71 -37.54 -2.81
CA THR A 170 -7.00 -36.85 -2.62
C THR A 170 -6.85 -35.68 -1.65
N TRP A 171 -7.86 -34.80 -1.56
CA TRP A 171 -7.88 -33.79 -0.49
C TRP A 171 -7.84 -34.41 0.91
N ARG A 172 -8.43 -35.60 1.11
CA ARG A 172 -8.41 -36.32 2.39
C ARG A 172 -7.01 -36.81 2.73
N ASP A 173 -6.30 -37.36 1.74
CA ASP A 173 -4.92 -37.82 1.93
C ASP A 173 -3.99 -36.66 2.28
N ARG A 174 -4.14 -35.53 1.58
CA ARG A 174 -3.37 -34.31 1.87
C ARG A 174 -3.67 -33.77 3.27
N GLN A 175 -4.93 -33.76 3.68
CA GLN A 175 -5.33 -33.32 5.01
C GLN A 175 -4.83 -34.28 6.10
N ALA A 176 -4.88 -35.60 5.87
CA ALA A 176 -4.36 -36.60 6.78
C ALA A 176 -2.84 -36.47 6.95
N LEU A 177 -2.12 -36.21 5.85
CA LEU A 177 -0.69 -35.91 5.87
C LEU A 177 -0.39 -34.66 6.69
N GLN A 178 -1.10 -33.54 6.46
CA GLN A 178 -0.92 -32.32 7.25
C GLN A 178 -1.18 -32.53 8.75
N HIS A 179 -2.22 -33.29 9.10
CA HIS A 179 -2.50 -33.62 10.49
C HIS A 179 -1.38 -34.48 11.10
N ARG A 180 -0.86 -35.45 10.34
CA ARG A 180 0.30 -36.26 10.76
C ARG A 180 1.54 -35.41 10.97
N ASP A 181 1.80 -34.45 10.09
CA ASP A 181 2.95 -33.55 10.21
C ASP A 181 2.82 -32.66 11.46
N LEU A 182 1.63 -32.16 11.77
CA LEU A 182 1.34 -31.47 13.02
C LEU A 182 1.64 -32.34 14.24
N LEU A 183 1.11 -33.57 14.28
CA LEU A 183 1.35 -34.49 15.40
C LEU A 183 2.84 -34.85 15.53
N ALA A 184 3.54 -35.05 14.42
CA ALA A 184 4.97 -35.33 14.42
C ALA A 184 5.80 -34.14 14.92
N ALA A 185 5.45 -32.92 14.52
CA ALA A 185 6.09 -31.69 15.02
C ALA A 185 5.86 -31.53 16.53
N LEU A 186 4.63 -31.73 17.01
CA LEU A 186 4.30 -31.68 18.44
C LEU A 186 5.05 -32.74 19.24
N ALA A 187 5.18 -33.95 18.70
CA ALA A 187 5.92 -35.03 19.35
C ALA A 187 7.44 -34.79 19.42
N GLY A 188 7.99 -33.98 18.51
CA GLY A 188 9.40 -33.58 18.51
C GLY A 188 9.73 -32.44 19.49
N ALA A 189 8.73 -31.78 20.06
CA ALA A 189 8.91 -30.64 20.94
C ALA A 189 8.84 -31.01 22.43
N GLN A 190 9.71 -30.46 23.27
CA GLN A 190 9.62 -30.63 24.73
C GLN A 190 8.41 -29.90 25.32
N SER A 191 8.11 -28.71 24.80
CA SER A 191 6.93 -27.91 25.15
C SER A 191 6.30 -27.33 23.88
N SER A 192 4.97 -27.23 23.88
CA SER A 192 4.21 -26.70 22.74
C SER A 192 3.21 -25.65 23.17
N VAL A 193 3.16 -24.54 22.43
CA VAL A 193 2.16 -23.47 22.59
C VAL A 193 1.30 -23.46 21.34
N LEU A 194 -0.01 -23.64 21.51
CA LEU A 194 -0.99 -23.68 20.44
C LEU A 194 -1.88 -22.46 20.53
N SER A 195 -1.92 -21.63 19.49
CA SER A 195 -2.73 -20.42 19.48
C SER A 195 -3.65 -20.35 18.27
N PHE A 196 -4.82 -19.76 18.46
CA PHE A 196 -5.77 -19.47 17.38
C PHE A 196 -6.32 -18.05 17.54
N PRO A 197 -6.52 -17.31 16.44
CA PRO A 197 -7.17 -16.01 16.49
C PRO A 197 -8.63 -16.20 16.86
N ARG A 198 -9.17 -15.32 17.72
CA ARG A 198 -10.60 -15.26 18.04
C ARG A 198 -11.44 -14.50 17.02
N GLY A 199 -10.79 -13.66 16.22
CA GLY A 199 -11.45 -12.88 15.20
C GLY A 199 -10.46 -12.12 14.32
N ASP A 200 -11.00 -11.48 13.30
CA ASP A 200 -10.28 -10.60 12.40
C ASP A 200 -10.67 -9.15 12.67
N LEU A 201 -9.68 -8.31 13.02
CA LEU A 201 -9.89 -6.90 13.34
C LEU A 201 -10.40 -6.08 12.15
N ARG A 202 -10.17 -6.53 10.92
CA ARG A 202 -10.57 -5.82 9.70
C ARG A 202 -12.00 -6.15 9.28
N SER A 203 -12.37 -7.43 9.32
CA SER A 203 -13.70 -7.88 8.91
C SER A 203 -14.70 -7.99 10.06
N GLY A 204 -14.24 -7.95 11.32
CA GLY A 204 -15.07 -8.24 12.49
C GLY A 204 -15.50 -9.70 12.59
N ALA A 205 -15.02 -10.57 11.69
CA ALA A 205 -15.41 -11.97 11.65
C ALA A 205 -14.86 -12.72 12.87
N GLU A 206 -15.73 -13.43 13.58
CA GLU A 206 -15.32 -14.35 14.63
C GLU A 206 -14.68 -15.61 14.05
N ARG A 207 -13.73 -16.17 14.80
CA ARG A 207 -13.00 -17.38 14.44
C ARG A 207 -13.17 -18.41 15.55
N VAL A 208 -13.36 -19.66 15.16
CA VAL A 208 -13.48 -20.80 16.06
C VAL A 208 -12.20 -21.62 16.05
N PRO A 209 -11.84 -22.29 17.16
CA PRO A 209 -10.65 -23.13 17.21
C PRO A 209 -10.72 -24.25 16.17
N SER A 210 -9.56 -24.61 15.65
CA SER A 210 -9.38 -25.74 14.74
C SER A 210 -9.95 -27.04 15.33
N ARG A 211 -10.56 -27.87 14.48
CA ARG A 211 -10.91 -29.25 14.82
C ARG A 211 -9.72 -30.09 15.29
N TRP A 212 -8.49 -29.73 14.91
CA TRP A 212 -7.27 -30.40 15.37
C TRP A 212 -6.81 -29.91 16.74
N LEU A 213 -7.27 -28.74 17.18
CA LEU A 213 -7.01 -28.20 18.51
C LEU A 213 -8.04 -28.69 19.55
N LEU A 214 -9.29 -28.95 19.12
CA LEU A 214 -10.38 -29.37 20.00
C LEU A 214 -10.05 -30.59 20.89
N PRO A 215 -9.43 -31.68 20.41
CA PRO A 215 -9.10 -32.82 21.27
C PRO A 215 -8.16 -32.45 22.41
N THR A 216 -7.17 -31.56 22.15
CA THR A 216 -6.24 -31.06 23.17
C THR A 216 -6.98 -30.19 24.19
N LEU A 217 -7.86 -29.30 23.75
CA LEU A 217 -8.69 -28.49 24.65
C LEU A 217 -9.59 -29.38 25.53
N GLN A 218 -10.24 -30.38 24.94
CA GLN A 218 -11.08 -31.34 25.68
C GLN A 218 -10.26 -32.14 26.70
N ALA A 219 -9.04 -32.56 26.33
CA ALA A 219 -8.16 -33.29 27.24
C ALA A 219 -7.73 -32.44 28.46
N PHE A 220 -7.41 -31.16 28.25
CA PHE A 220 -7.09 -30.25 29.37
C PHE A 220 -8.30 -29.95 30.24
N MET A 221 -9.46 -29.73 29.62
CA MET A 221 -10.67 -29.35 30.35
C MET A 221 -11.34 -30.53 31.06
N GLY A 222 -11.07 -31.77 30.65
CA GLY A 222 -11.77 -32.96 31.14
C GLY A 222 -13.25 -33.01 30.72
N GLU A 223 -13.66 -32.16 29.78
CA GLU A 223 -15.05 -31.88 29.42
C GLU A 223 -15.23 -31.94 27.89
N LYS A 224 -16.48 -32.14 27.44
CA LYS A 224 -16.82 -32.13 26.00
C LYS A 224 -16.95 -30.71 25.45
N VAL A 225 -15.83 -30.01 25.40
CA VAL A 225 -15.72 -28.64 24.87
C VAL A 225 -16.07 -28.61 23.38
N ARG A 226 -16.92 -27.68 22.97
CA ARG A 226 -17.26 -27.42 21.55
C ARG A 226 -16.57 -26.18 21.03
N ALA A 227 -16.45 -26.08 19.71
CA ALA A 227 -15.84 -24.94 19.02
C ALA A 227 -16.55 -23.60 19.28
N THR A 228 -17.81 -23.61 19.71
CA THR A 228 -18.60 -22.40 20.01
C THR A 228 -18.67 -22.08 21.50
N THR A 229 -18.46 -23.06 22.39
CA THR A 229 -18.64 -22.90 23.84
C THR A 229 -17.32 -22.93 24.63
N TRP A 230 -16.18 -23.02 23.94
CA TRP A 230 -14.87 -23.12 24.59
C TRP A 230 -14.55 -21.98 25.56
N GLN A 231 -15.13 -20.80 25.36
CA GLN A 231 -14.95 -19.63 26.23
C GLN A 231 -15.63 -19.76 27.60
N GLU A 232 -16.60 -20.67 27.72
CA GLU A 232 -17.33 -20.91 28.98
C GLU A 232 -16.47 -21.66 30.01
N TYR A 233 -15.34 -22.21 29.57
CA TYR A 233 -14.45 -23.03 30.38
C TYR A 233 -13.17 -22.28 30.72
N GLN A 234 -12.65 -22.51 31.93
CA GLN A 234 -11.38 -21.95 32.40
C GLN A 234 -10.47 -23.08 32.84
N HIS A 235 -9.21 -23.04 32.42
CA HIS A 235 -8.19 -24.01 32.83
C HIS A 235 -6.82 -23.32 32.83
N SER A 236 -5.92 -23.68 33.75
CA SER A 236 -4.60 -23.04 33.89
C SER A 236 -3.71 -23.20 32.65
N ALA A 237 -3.92 -24.26 31.87
CA ALA A 237 -3.24 -24.49 30.58
C ALA A 237 -3.89 -23.78 29.39
N VAL A 238 -5.02 -23.09 29.58
CA VAL A 238 -5.73 -22.37 28.51
C VAL A 238 -5.79 -20.90 28.87
N GLU A 239 -5.20 -20.10 28.00
CA GLU A 239 -5.08 -18.68 28.22
C GLU A 239 -5.89 -17.89 27.20
N VAL A 240 -6.73 -16.98 27.69
CA VAL A 240 -7.64 -16.20 26.86
C VAL A 240 -7.23 -14.72 26.91
N ARG A 241 -6.77 -14.22 25.77
CA ARG A 241 -6.51 -12.78 25.58
C ARG A 241 -7.81 -12.08 25.20
N GLY A 242 -8.25 -11.14 26.05
CA GLY A 242 -9.50 -10.41 25.89
C GLY A 242 -9.45 -9.31 24.85
N SER A 243 -8.32 -8.62 24.71
CA SER A 243 -8.12 -7.53 23.74
C SER A 243 -6.63 -7.28 23.51
N TYR A 244 -6.32 -6.48 22.47
CA TYR A 244 -4.97 -5.97 22.25
C TYR A 244 -4.46 -5.16 23.45
N ALA A 245 -5.27 -4.22 23.94
CA ALA A 245 -4.92 -3.38 25.09
C ALA A 245 -4.62 -4.22 26.34
N ALA A 246 -5.47 -5.21 26.64
CA ALA A 246 -5.24 -6.14 27.73
C ALA A 246 -3.91 -6.88 27.55
N GLY A 247 -3.59 -7.32 26.32
CA GLY A 247 -2.31 -7.97 26.02
C GLY A 247 -1.09 -7.09 26.24
N VAL A 248 -1.15 -5.81 25.84
CA VAL A 248 -0.07 -4.84 26.06
C VAL A 248 0.14 -4.56 27.56
N GLU A 249 -0.95 -4.43 28.32
CA GLU A 249 -0.93 -4.16 29.76
C GLU A 249 -0.48 -5.37 30.59
N SER A 250 -0.95 -6.57 30.26
CA SER A 250 -0.78 -7.75 31.11
C SER A 250 0.53 -8.51 30.86
N GLU A 251 1.15 -8.39 29.68
CA GLU A 251 2.25 -9.30 29.27
C GLU A 251 3.36 -8.72 28.40
N ASP A 252 4.35 -9.58 28.11
CA ASP A 252 5.42 -9.34 27.15
C ASP A 252 4.84 -9.06 25.75
N PRO A 253 5.03 -7.84 25.23
CA PRO A 253 4.44 -7.45 23.97
C PRO A 253 5.14 -8.14 22.79
N ALA A 254 4.33 -8.77 21.94
CA ALA A 254 4.80 -9.51 20.76
C ALA A 254 5.30 -8.61 19.60
N SER A 255 5.25 -7.28 19.76
CA SER A 255 5.73 -6.32 18.75
C SER A 255 6.51 -5.20 19.40
N LEU A 256 7.46 -4.62 18.65
CA LEU A 256 8.20 -3.44 19.09
C LEU A 256 7.26 -2.27 19.43
N ALA A 257 6.16 -2.14 18.68
CA ALA A 257 5.13 -1.14 18.95
C ALA A 257 4.45 -1.38 20.30
N GLY A 258 4.03 -2.62 20.58
CA GLY A 258 3.48 -3.00 21.89
C GLY A 258 4.48 -2.81 23.03
N LEU A 259 5.77 -3.09 22.78
CA LEU A 259 6.84 -2.87 23.76
C LEU A 259 6.96 -1.40 24.14
N ARG A 260 7.01 -0.54 23.13
CA ARG A 260 7.04 0.92 23.34
C ARG A 260 5.81 1.40 24.08
N GLN A 261 4.62 0.90 23.73
CA GLN A 261 3.39 1.26 24.43
C GLN A 261 3.42 0.83 25.90
N ARG A 262 3.83 -0.40 26.20
CA ARG A 262 3.95 -0.90 27.58
C ARG A 262 4.97 -0.09 28.38
N GLN A 263 6.12 0.21 27.79
CA GLN A 263 7.16 1.04 28.41
C GLN A 263 6.63 2.45 28.70
N ALA A 264 5.91 3.05 27.76
CA ALA A 264 5.25 4.35 27.92
C ALA A 264 4.13 4.35 28.99
N LEU A 265 3.40 3.24 29.14
CA LEU A 265 2.40 3.08 30.20
C LEU A 265 3.05 2.97 31.59
N ALA A 266 4.17 2.26 31.70
CA ALA A 266 4.91 2.10 32.95
C ALA A 266 5.67 3.37 33.34
N ASP A 267 6.17 4.11 32.35
CA ASP A 267 6.91 5.36 32.51
C ASP A 267 6.37 6.42 31.53
N PRO A 268 5.39 7.25 31.97
CA PRO A 268 4.81 8.29 31.14
C PRO A 268 5.82 9.33 30.62
N THR A 269 7.03 9.40 31.19
CA THR A 269 8.07 10.31 30.69
C THR A 269 8.65 9.88 29.33
N GLN A 270 8.44 8.61 28.94
CA GLN A 270 8.81 8.09 27.62
C GLN A 270 7.78 8.44 26.54
N ILE A 271 6.59 8.88 26.93
CA ILE A 271 5.63 9.45 25.99
C ILE A 271 6.22 10.77 25.51
N ASP A 272 6.23 10.98 24.19
CA ASP A 272 6.62 12.27 23.62
C ASP A 272 5.89 13.40 24.35
N SER A 273 6.62 14.42 24.77
CA SER A 273 6.05 15.51 25.58
C SER A 273 4.83 16.17 24.92
N ASN A 274 4.78 16.25 23.58
CA ASN A 274 3.60 16.76 22.87
C ASN A 274 2.44 15.78 22.93
N ALA A 275 2.70 14.47 22.81
CA ALA A 275 1.67 13.46 22.97
C ALA A 275 1.11 13.46 24.40
N GLY A 276 1.97 13.61 25.42
CA GLY A 276 1.55 13.76 26.82
C GLY A 276 0.66 14.99 27.04
N LEU A 277 1.07 16.15 26.52
CA LEU A 277 0.27 17.38 26.55
C LEU A 277 -1.04 17.23 25.78
N MET A 278 -1.04 16.59 24.61
CA MET A 278 -2.25 16.31 23.84
C MET A 278 -3.24 15.45 24.61
N ILE A 279 -2.78 14.37 25.25
CA ILE A 279 -3.62 13.47 26.04
C ILE A 279 -4.23 14.24 27.22
N HIS A 280 -3.41 15.00 27.95
CA HIS A 280 -3.85 15.84 29.06
C HIS A 280 -4.89 16.88 28.61
N ASP A 281 -4.57 17.69 27.60
CA ASP A 281 -5.42 18.79 27.14
C ASP A 281 -6.76 18.29 26.60
N ARG A 282 -6.78 17.12 25.95
CA ARG A 282 -8.03 16.50 25.49
C ARG A 282 -8.85 15.96 26.65
N ALA A 283 -8.23 15.33 27.64
CA ALA A 283 -8.93 14.81 28.81
C ALA A 283 -9.55 15.94 29.66
N GLU A 284 -8.82 17.05 29.81
CA GLU A 284 -9.25 18.23 30.56
C GLU A 284 -10.03 19.25 29.72
N ALA A 285 -10.30 18.93 28.43
CA ALA A 285 -10.95 19.83 27.47
C ALA A 285 -10.32 21.24 27.40
N VAL A 286 -9.01 21.33 27.59
CA VAL A 286 -8.25 22.58 27.50
C VAL A 286 -8.20 23.02 26.03
N PHE A 287 -8.51 24.29 25.77
CA PHE A 287 -8.37 24.87 24.43
C PHE A 287 -6.89 25.22 24.15
N SER A 288 -6.19 24.30 23.49
CA SER A 288 -4.75 24.34 23.21
C SER A 288 -4.47 23.97 21.74
N ARG A 289 -3.20 23.95 21.34
CA ARG A 289 -2.79 23.53 19.99
C ARG A 289 -3.26 22.14 19.58
N PHE A 290 -3.64 21.30 20.54
CA PHE A 290 -4.13 19.94 20.30
C PHE A 290 -5.66 19.83 20.20
N THR A 291 -6.37 20.91 20.53
CA THR A 291 -7.84 21.01 20.49
C THR A 291 -8.33 22.19 19.65
N GLY A 292 -7.42 22.92 18.98
CA GLY A 292 -7.76 23.89 17.93
C GLY A 292 -7.12 25.28 18.05
N LEU A 293 -6.29 25.55 19.06
CA LEU A 293 -5.59 26.84 19.20
C LEU A 293 -4.35 26.92 18.30
N VAL A 294 -4.40 27.71 17.24
CA VAL A 294 -3.26 27.90 16.34
C VAL A 294 -2.60 29.25 16.56
N GLY A 295 -1.49 29.24 17.30
CA GLY A 295 -0.65 30.41 17.59
C GLY A 295 -1.24 31.39 18.61
N ASP A 296 -0.41 32.36 19.04
CA ASP A 296 -0.82 33.44 19.96
C ASP A 296 -1.60 34.56 19.25
N GLN A 297 -1.48 34.62 17.92
CA GLN A 297 -2.21 35.53 17.05
C GLN A 297 -2.81 34.72 15.91
N VAL A 298 -4.08 34.99 15.60
CA VAL A 298 -4.70 34.46 14.38
C VAL A 298 -3.95 35.08 13.19
N PRO A 299 -3.32 34.28 12.31
CA PRO A 299 -2.74 34.81 11.09
C PRO A 299 -3.90 35.33 10.24
N LEU A 300 -4.14 36.63 10.29
CA LEU A 300 -5.08 37.27 9.38
C LEU A 300 -4.36 37.36 8.03
N PRO A 301 -4.89 36.76 6.95
CA PRO A 301 -4.27 36.87 5.65
C PRO A 301 -4.20 38.35 5.25
N GLU A 302 -3.05 38.81 4.76
CA GLU A 302 -2.82 40.19 4.30
C GLU A 302 -3.70 40.59 3.10
N ILE A 303 -4.43 39.63 2.52
CA ILE A 303 -5.23 39.80 1.32
C ILE A 303 -6.70 39.98 1.73
N GLY A 304 -7.26 41.16 1.42
CA GLY A 304 -8.65 41.51 1.69
C GLY A 304 -9.68 40.49 1.17
N PRO A 305 -10.88 40.45 1.78
CA PRO A 305 -11.86 39.40 1.52
C PRO A 305 -12.39 39.46 0.07
N SER A 306 -12.08 38.45 -0.74
CA SER A 306 -12.85 38.20 -1.97
C SER A 306 -14.22 37.60 -1.58
N PRO A 307 -15.29 37.87 -2.35
CA PRO A 307 -16.61 37.26 -2.10
C PRO A 307 -16.55 35.73 -2.00
N THR A 308 -15.73 35.08 -2.84
CA THR A 308 -15.50 33.63 -2.82
C THR A 308 -14.82 33.13 -1.54
N ARG A 309 -13.91 33.93 -0.95
CA ARG A 309 -13.27 33.62 0.33
C ARG A 309 -14.27 33.72 1.49
N LEU A 310 -15.12 34.75 1.49
CA LEU A 310 -16.17 34.90 2.50
C LEU A 310 -17.22 33.79 2.41
N GLN A 311 -17.62 33.42 1.19
CA GLN A 311 -18.51 32.29 0.96
C GLN A 311 -17.94 30.98 1.55
N LYS A 312 -16.67 30.66 1.25
CA LYS A 312 -16.01 29.48 1.83
C LYS A 312 -15.93 29.51 3.36
N TRP A 313 -15.79 30.69 3.97
CA TRP A 313 -15.83 30.84 5.43
C TRP A 313 -17.21 30.50 6.00
N PHE A 314 -18.29 30.93 5.35
CA PHE A 314 -19.66 30.59 5.76
C PHE A 314 -20.00 29.11 5.53
N GLU A 315 -19.48 28.49 4.47
CA GLU A 315 -19.69 27.07 4.18
C GLU A 315 -18.93 26.17 5.16
N CYS A 316 -17.63 26.43 5.38
CA CYS A 316 -16.80 25.65 6.27
C CYS A 316 -15.63 26.49 6.84
N PRO A 317 -15.76 27.00 8.07
CA PRO A 317 -14.71 27.80 8.72
C PRO A 317 -13.37 27.06 8.84
N HIS A 318 -13.40 25.73 9.02
CA HIS A 318 -12.19 24.90 9.12
C HIS A 318 -11.43 24.82 7.79
N HIS A 319 -12.13 24.60 6.67
CA HIS A 319 -11.52 24.58 5.35
C HIS A 319 -10.95 25.95 4.97
N TYR A 320 -11.64 27.04 5.32
CA TYR A 320 -11.11 28.40 5.17
C TYR A 320 -9.78 28.58 5.91
N PHE A 321 -9.73 28.14 7.17
CA PHE A 321 -8.53 28.21 7.99
C PHE A 321 -7.38 27.40 7.39
N GLN A 322 -7.62 26.16 6.96
CA GLN A 322 -6.60 25.33 6.31
C GLN A 322 -6.06 25.95 5.02
N ARG A 323 -6.96 26.38 4.11
CA ARG A 323 -6.58 26.86 2.78
C ARG A 323 -5.99 28.27 2.77
N TYR A 324 -6.57 29.20 3.53
CA TYR A 324 -6.25 30.63 3.44
C TYR A 324 -5.43 31.17 4.62
N ILE A 325 -5.52 30.54 5.80
CA ILE A 325 -4.73 30.95 6.98
C ILE A 325 -3.45 30.13 7.08
N LEU A 326 -3.52 28.80 6.96
CA LEU A 326 -2.35 27.92 6.96
C LEU A 326 -1.67 27.82 5.59
N GLY A 327 -2.33 28.25 4.52
CA GLY A 327 -1.78 28.18 3.16
C GLY A 327 -1.69 26.76 2.61
N LEU A 328 -2.43 25.80 3.17
CA LEU A 328 -2.46 24.43 2.68
C LEU A 328 -3.10 24.42 1.28
N ARG A 329 -2.37 23.88 0.32
CA ARG A 329 -2.86 23.61 -1.04
C ARG A 329 -2.87 22.10 -1.22
N GLU A 330 -3.95 21.61 -1.80
CA GLU A 330 -3.92 20.28 -2.41
C GLU A 330 -2.92 20.34 -3.55
N GLU A 331 -2.05 19.33 -3.63
CA GLU A 331 -1.14 19.16 -4.75
C GLU A 331 -1.95 18.58 -5.90
N ASP A 332 -1.88 19.21 -7.07
CA ASP A 332 -2.67 18.78 -8.22
C ASP A 332 -2.27 17.34 -8.57
N ASP A 333 -3.25 16.42 -8.60
CA ASP A 333 -3.01 15.04 -9.02
C ASP A 333 -2.77 15.03 -10.53
N PRO A 334 -1.58 14.63 -11.03
CA PRO A 334 -1.30 14.63 -12.46
C PRO A 334 -2.29 13.75 -13.25
N ASP A 335 -2.89 12.73 -12.62
CA ASP A 335 -3.84 11.82 -13.25
C ASP A 335 -5.28 12.39 -13.30
N GLU A 336 -5.61 13.49 -12.59
CA GLU A 336 -6.93 14.15 -12.67
C GLU A 336 -7.13 14.96 -13.98
N THR A 337 -6.09 15.08 -14.82
CA THR A 337 -6.03 16.04 -15.94
C THR A 337 -6.26 15.45 -17.34
N VAL A 338 -7.17 14.48 -17.50
CA VAL A 338 -7.57 13.99 -18.84
C VAL A 338 -8.87 14.65 -19.33
N GLU A 339 -9.68 15.21 -18.43
CA GLU A 339 -10.90 15.94 -18.78
C GLU A 339 -10.80 17.40 -18.30
N MET A 340 -11.40 18.33 -19.06
CA MET A 340 -11.45 19.75 -18.68
C MET A 340 -12.09 19.90 -17.30
N SER A 341 -11.40 20.54 -16.35
CA SER A 341 -11.97 20.73 -15.01
C SER A 341 -13.20 21.66 -15.07
N PRO A 342 -14.17 21.54 -14.15
CA PRO A 342 -15.30 22.48 -14.09
C PRO A 342 -14.89 23.95 -13.94
N LEU A 343 -13.69 24.21 -13.40
CA LEU A 343 -13.14 25.55 -13.27
C LEU A 343 -12.59 26.08 -14.61
N ASP A 344 -11.95 25.21 -15.39
CA ASP A 344 -11.47 25.54 -16.73
C ASP A 344 -12.63 25.74 -17.71
N GLU A 345 -13.66 24.88 -17.61
CA GLU A 345 -14.92 25.04 -18.36
C GLU A 345 -15.59 26.37 -18.02
N GLY A 346 -15.74 26.68 -16.74
CA GLY A 346 -16.27 27.97 -16.30
C GLY A 346 -15.46 29.15 -16.82
N THR A 347 -14.13 29.06 -16.78
CA THR A 347 -13.22 30.11 -17.27
C THR A 347 -13.31 30.28 -18.80
N LEU A 348 -13.47 29.19 -19.54
CA LEU A 348 -13.67 29.21 -20.99
C LEU A 348 -15.02 29.85 -21.35
N LEU A 349 -16.09 29.44 -20.67
CA LEU A 349 -17.42 30.05 -20.83
C LEU A 349 -17.40 31.55 -20.50
N HIS A 350 -16.71 31.95 -19.44
CA HIS A 350 -16.54 33.35 -19.09
C HIS A 350 -15.81 34.14 -20.17
N ARG A 351 -14.75 33.59 -20.76
CA ARG A 351 -14.04 34.22 -21.89
C ARG A 351 -14.92 34.37 -23.12
N ILE A 352 -15.66 33.33 -23.50
CA ILE A 352 -16.60 33.36 -24.64
C ILE A 352 -17.66 34.44 -24.42
N LEU A 353 -18.27 34.49 -23.23
CA LEU A 353 -19.29 35.47 -22.90
C LEU A 353 -18.73 36.89 -22.80
N GLU A 354 -17.55 37.08 -22.21
CA GLU A 354 -16.86 38.37 -22.14
C GLU A 354 -16.57 38.91 -23.55
N ARG A 355 -16.07 38.05 -24.44
CA ARG A 355 -15.77 38.40 -25.83
C ARG A 355 -17.04 38.74 -26.61
N LEU A 356 -18.10 37.94 -26.45
CA LEU A 356 -19.40 38.23 -27.06
C LEU A 356 -19.96 39.58 -26.62
N VAL A 357 -19.97 39.86 -25.31
CA VAL A 357 -20.49 41.12 -24.75
C VAL A 357 -19.59 42.32 -25.09
N SER A 358 -18.28 42.11 -25.19
CA SER A 358 -17.33 43.16 -25.59
C SER A 358 -17.46 43.52 -27.08
N GLU A 359 -17.70 42.53 -27.94
CA GLU A 359 -17.89 42.73 -29.38
C GLU A 359 -19.29 43.29 -29.70
N TRP A 360 -20.28 43.11 -28.82
CA TRP A 360 -21.68 43.39 -29.14
C TRP A 360 -22.43 44.11 -28.01
N GLN A 361 -22.69 45.42 -28.18
CA GLN A 361 -23.34 46.29 -27.19
C GLN A 361 -24.85 46.51 -27.42
N GLU A 362 -25.45 45.90 -28.44
CA GLU A 362 -26.87 46.02 -28.76
C GLU A 362 -27.59 44.65 -28.70
N PRO A 363 -28.93 44.57 -28.65
CA PRO A 363 -29.80 45.61 -28.18
C PRO A 363 -29.62 45.82 -26.67
N GLY A 364 -30.01 47.00 -26.18
CA GLY A 364 -29.93 47.34 -24.76
C GLY A 364 -30.79 46.43 -23.87
N PHE A 365 -30.69 46.66 -22.57
CA PHE A 365 -31.40 45.93 -21.52
C PHE A 365 -32.91 45.76 -21.82
N GLY A 366 -33.39 44.51 -21.81
CA GLY A 366 -34.82 44.17 -21.95
C GLY A 366 -35.29 43.80 -23.36
N HIS A 367 -34.40 43.82 -24.36
CA HIS A 367 -34.72 43.39 -25.72
C HIS A 367 -34.32 41.92 -25.99
N PRO A 368 -35.05 41.19 -26.86
CA PRO A 368 -34.72 39.82 -27.22
C PRO A 368 -33.39 39.76 -27.99
N TRP A 369 -32.67 38.66 -27.80
CA TRP A 369 -31.39 38.42 -28.46
C TRP A 369 -31.60 38.20 -29.97
N PRO A 370 -30.90 38.94 -30.85
CA PRO A 370 -31.00 38.73 -32.30
C PRO A 370 -30.45 37.37 -32.71
N ASP A 371 -31.07 36.72 -33.71
CA ASP A 371 -30.59 35.43 -34.24
C ASP A 371 -29.14 35.49 -34.74
N GLN A 372 -28.71 36.66 -35.22
CA GLN A 372 -27.33 36.93 -35.65
C GLN A 372 -26.31 36.80 -34.50
N LEU A 373 -26.73 37.09 -33.28
CA LEU A 373 -25.90 37.01 -32.08
C LEU A 373 -25.71 35.54 -31.65
N VAL A 374 -26.72 34.71 -31.84
CA VAL A 374 -26.62 33.25 -31.62
C VAL A 374 -25.62 32.63 -32.60
N GLY A 375 -25.66 33.03 -33.87
CA GLY A 375 -24.66 32.60 -34.86
C GLY A 375 -23.24 33.05 -34.48
N ARG A 376 -23.08 34.30 -34.03
CA ARG A 376 -21.77 34.82 -33.61
C ARG A 376 -21.23 34.14 -32.34
N LEU A 377 -22.11 33.79 -31.40
CA LEU A 377 -21.73 33.01 -30.21
C LEU A 377 -21.17 31.64 -30.60
N GLN A 378 -21.75 30.97 -31.58
CA GLN A 378 -21.24 29.69 -32.09
C GLN A 378 -19.84 29.85 -32.69
N GLU A 379 -19.62 30.88 -33.51
CA GLU A 379 -18.30 31.18 -34.08
C GLU A 379 -17.23 31.44 -33.00
N ILE A 380 -17.53 32.26 -31.99
CA ILE A 380 -16.60 32.56 -30.89
C ILE A 380 -16.33 31.29 -30.06
N THR A 381 -17.34 30.45 -29.87
CA THR A 381 -17.20 29.18 -29.18
C THR A 381 -16.22 28.28 -29.93
N ASP A 382 -16.42 28.06 -31.23
CA ASP A 382 -15.54 27.22 -32.05
C ASP A 382 -14.08 27.74 -32.04
N GLU A 383 -13.89 29.05 -32.13
CA GLU A 383 -12.56 29.69 -32.07
C GLU A 383 -11.84 29.45 -30.73
N GLU A 384 -12.54 29.64 -29.60
CA GLU A 384 -11.95 29.49 -28.27
C GLU A 384 -11.69 28.01 -27.91
N PHE A 385 -12.55 27.09 -28.36
CA PHE A 385 -12.33 25.65 -28.17
C PHE A 385 -11.13 25.16 -28.99
N LEU A 386 -10.98 25.59 -30.25
CA LEU A 386 -9.79 25.30 -31.07
C LEU A 386 -8.50 25.84 -30.43
N ALA A 387 -8.56 27.04 -29.85
CA ALA A 387 -7.42 27.64 -29.14
C ALA A 387 -7.08 26.85 -27.86
N ALA A 388 -8.08 26.39 -27.12
CA ALA A 388 -7.90 25.59 -25.91
C ALA A 388 -7.25 24.22 -26.21
N GLU A 389 -7.72 23.51 -27.24
CA GLU A 389 -7.13 22.25 -27.73
C GLU A 389 -5.66 22.43 -28.14
N THR A 390 -5.34 23.52 -28.84
CA THR A 390 -3.96 23.79 -29.29
C THR A 390 -3.01 24.12 -28.14
N SER A 391 -3.54 24.61 -27.01
CA SER A 391 -2.76 25.00 -25.83
C SER A 391 -2.58 23.90 -24.78
N MET A 392 -3.06 22.67 -25.04
CA MET A 392 -3.06 21.54 -24.08
C MET A 392 -3.81 21.84 -22.76
N LEU A 393 -4.77 22.79 -22.77
CA LEU A 393 -5.70 22.99 -21.65
C LEU A 393 -6.83 21.94 -21.63
N ILE A 394 -6.89 21.10 -22.66
CA ILE A 394 -7.79 19.96 -22.81
C ILE A 394 -6.91 18.86 -23.39
N GLY A 395 -6.81 17.73 -22.67
CA GLY A 395 -6.09 16.53 -23.12
C GLY A 395 -6.88 15.74 -24.16
#